data_AF-A0A1H4QWN6-F1
#
_entry.id   AF-A0A1H4QWN6-F1
#
_cell.length_a   1.000
_cell.length_b   1.000
_cell.length_c   1.000
_cell.angle_alpha   90.00
_cell.angle_beta   90.00
_cell.angle_gamma   90.00
#
_symmetry.space_group_name_H-M   'P 1'
#
loop_
_entity.id
_entity.type
_entity.pdbx_description
1 polymer ?
#
loop_
_entity_poly.entity_id
_entity_poly.type
_entity_poly.pdbx_seq_one_letter_code
_entity_poly.pdbx_strand_id
1 'polypeptide(L)'
;MSGPRAPGHRASGPRASVPGARGPVAAEGRVAAEDRVAAEGRGGPLVARPAVTELRLSAFAGHRSAVHALGRVTLFTGPSGSGKSTALRAYEALARLGAGDPLDEVFPDAADCVPERARPDAQGRRGFRIGCTVDGPEGPVHLDLAVQAEPRLRIVGERLTGRGRTLLATALRDPGRSTVQAEWHTAGATPVTRAPFPDDLLGTALLPLRVAGKTQGQREVLAAAEQVVIGLRSAFACDPRPERMRAPVPPGEGRLRRGCGNLAEVLHRTHTDCPRRHHRLAAVAGAGCAGPVTGVGVQELPGGTVRAVLERGGRPVTPLGRLGDGELRYLALALTLLTGPGVLEMDRIAEVPDAMQSLTLLADGLDRGLDGRQVGELLRLATGIAADGHIRVAGAVGERAAGEARRTPGVTVVDLRG
;
A
#
# COMPACT_ATOMS: atom_id res chain seq x y z
N MET A 1 -28.38 -71.24 18.98
CA MET A 1 -27.94 -72.49 19.63
C MET A 1 -26.57 -72.87 19.09
N SER A 2 -25.62 -72.99 20.02
CA SER A 2 -24.47 -73.91 20.04
C SER A 2 -23.59 -74.09 18.80
N GLY A 3 -22.31 -73.73 18.90
CA GLY A 3 -21.21 -74.50 18.27
C GLY A 3 -21.09 -75.90 18.92
N PRO A 4 -20.13 -76.79 18.57
CA PRO A 4 -18.70 -76.47 18.29
C PRO A 4 -17.90 -77.48 17.40
N ARG A 5 -16.55 -77.31 17.38
CA ARG A 5 -15.42 -78.27 17.20
C ARG A 5 -14.94 -78.74 15.79
N ALA A 6 -13.79 -78.17 15.35
CA ALA A 6 -12.41 -78.72 15.11
C ALA A 6 -12.19 -80.14 14.51
N PRO A 7 -10.97 -80.59 14.05
CA PRO A 7 -9.67 -79.92 13.78
C PRO A 7 -8.91 -80.36 12.47
N GLY A 8 -7.79 -79.68 12.15
CA GLY A 8 -6.50 -80.33 11.79
C GLY A 8 -6.18 -80.70 10.32
N HIS A 9 -5.18 -80.04 9.70
CA HIS A 9 -3.84 -80.62 9.45
C HIS A 9 -2.90 -79.63 8.74
N ARG A 10 -1.62 -79.66 9.16
CA ARG A 10 -0.45 -78.93 8.61
C ARG A 10 0.30 -79.74 7.55
N ALA A 11 0.94 -79.06 6.59
CA ALA A 11 2.22 -79.39 5.93
C ALA A 11 2.76 -78.13 5.21
N SER A 12 3.76 -77.39 5.73
CA SER A 12 5.21 -77.42 5.38
C SER A 12 5.51 -77.21 3.88
N GLY A 13 6.25 -76.22 3.35
CA GLY A 13 7.23 -75.19 3.76
C GLY A 13 7.63 -74.39 2.47
N PRO A 14 8.73 -73.61 2.36
CA PRO A 14 9.83 -73.39 3.29
C PRO A 14 10.10 -71.90 3.63
N ARG A 15 11.08 -71.74 4.54
CA ARG A 15 11.54 -70.54 5.25
C ARG A 15 12.28 -69.54 4.37
N ALA A 16 12.13 -68.26 4.69
CA ALA A 16 13.25 -67.31 4.70
C ALA A 16 13.07 -66.30 5.85
N SER A 17 14.13 -66.15 6.62
CA SER A 17 14.30 -65.41 7.87
C SER A 17 14.50 -63.90 7.67
N VAL A 18 14.10 -63.15 8.69
CA VAL A 18 14.17 -61.67 8.86
C VAL A 18 15.62 -61.18 9.01
N PRO A 19 15.93 -59.95 8.56
CA PRO A 19 16.29 -58.86 9.47
C PRO A 19 15.55 -57.56 9.08
N GLY A 20 15.01 -56.74 9.99
CA GLY A 20 15.77 -55.92 10.92
C GLY A 20 15.95 -54.48 10.37
N ALA A 21 15.12 -53.56 10.87
CA ALA A 21 15.24 -52.08 10.90
C ALA A 21 15.82 -51.30 9.69
N ARG A 22 15.00 -50.41 9.11
CA ARG A 22 15.46 -49.16 8.47
C ARG A 22 14.53 -48.01 8.85
N GLY A 23 15.14 -46.92 9.31
CA GLY A 23 14.51 -45.72 9.86
C GLY A 23 13.79 -44.84 8.83
N PRO A 24 13.25 -43.69 9.27
CA PRO A 24 12.48 -42.81 8.41
C PRO A 24 13.36 -42.21 7.32
N VAL A 25 12.87 -42.32 6.09
CA VAL A 25 13.49 -41.78 4.88
C VAL A 25 13.48 -40.25 4.96
N ALA A 26 14.68 -39.68 4.92
CA ALA A 26 14.89 -38.24 4.85
C ALA A 26 14.30 -37.68 3.55
N ALA A 27 13.37 -36.74 3.68
CA ALA A 27 12.93 -35.86 2.61
C ALA A 27 13.97 -34.74 2.44
N GLU A 28 15.15 -35.08 1.93
CA GLU A 28 16.12 -34.12 1.43
C GLU A 28 15.89 -33.94 -0.08
N GLY A 29 15.76 -32.68 -0.50
CA GLY A 29 15.75 -32.33 -1.93
C GLY A 29 14.52 -31.56 -2.38
N ARG A 30 14.32 -30.36 -1.84
CA ARG A 30 13.56 -29.28 -2.52
C ARG A 30 13.80 -27.86 -2.00
N VAL A 31 14.53 -27.69 -0.89
CA VAL A 31 14.79 -26.36 -0.29
C VAL A 31 16.12 -25.73 -0.76
N ALA A 32 16.96 -26.47 -1.50
CA ALA A 32 18.30 -26.00 -1.89
C ALA A 32 18.37 -25.26 -3.25
N ALA A 33 17.23 -24.99 -3.91
CA ALA A 33 17.20 -24.35 -5.23
C ALA A 33 16.93 -22.84 -5.19
N GLU A 34 16.45 -22.28 -4.07
CA GLU A 34 16.19 -20.83 -3.94
C GLU A 34 17.42 -20.03 -3.48
N ASP A 35 18.45 -20.69 -2.96
CA ASP A 35 19.60 -20.04 -2.28
C ASP A 35 20.90 -19.99 -3.11
N ARG A 36 20.85 -20.25 -4.43
CA ARG A 36 22.03 -20.21 -5.32
C ARG A 36 22.03 -19.12 -6.39
N VAL A 37 21.09 -18.17 -6.38
CA VAL A 37 21.14 -16.98 -7.27
C VAL A 37 21.76 -15.77 -6.56
N ALA A 38 22.12 -15.88 -5.28
CA ALA A 38 22.70 -14.80 -4.49
C ALA A 38 24.24 -14.86 -4.41
N ALA A 39 24.94 -15.11 -5.52
CA ALA A 39 26.38 -14.85 -5.64
C ALA A 39 26.84 -15.06 -7.08
N GLU A 40 26.56 -14.09 -7.97
CA GLU A 40 27.39 -13.70 -9.12
C GLU A 40 26.55 -12.83 -10.07
N GLY A 41 26.84 -11.53 -10.11
CA GLY A 41 26.16 -10.60 -11.01
C GLY A 41 26.64 -9.18 -10.80
N ARG A 42 27.67 -8.79 -11.56
CA ARG A 42 28.14 -7.41 -11.70
C ARG A 42 26.96 -6.48 -11.97
N GLY A 43 26.92 -5.34 -11.29
CA GLY A 43 25.82 -4.38 -11.31
C GLY A 43 25.35 -4.00 -12.71
N GLY A 44 24.15 -4.49 -13.07
CA GLY A 44 23.28 -3.85 -14.04
C GLY A 44 22.38 -2.83 -13.32
N PRO A 45 21.73 -1.89 -14.04
CA PRO A 45 20.81 -0.94 -13.44
C PRO A 45 19.69 -1.71 -12.74
N LEU A 46 19.52 -1.51 -11.43
CA LEU A 46 18.31 -1.93 -10.72
C LEU A 46 17.13 -1.35 -11.50
N VAL A 47 16.27 -2.21 -12.05
CA VAL A 47 15.07 -1.77 -12.79
C VAL A 47 14.27 -0.86 -11.84
N ALA A 48 14.18 0.43 -12.19
CA ALA A 48 13.51 1.43 -11.37
C ALA A 48 12.04 1.04 -11.22
N ARG A 49 11.56 0.83 -9.99
CA ARG A 49 10.15 0.49 -9.73
C ARG A 49 9.29 1.74 -9.83
N PRO A 50 8.11 1.68 -10.48
CA PRO A 50 7.18 2.78 -10.48
C PRO A 50 6.85 3.24 -9.06
N ALA A 51 7.01 4.54 -8.81
CA ALA A 51 6.67 5.14 -7.52
C ALA A 51 6.43 6.63 -7.66
N VAL A 52 5.48 7.15 -6.88
CA VAL A 52 5.24 8.60 -6.83
C VAL A 52 6.43 9.28 -6.14
N THR A 53 7.05 10.22 -6.84
CA THR A 53 8.21 11.00 -6.37
C THR A 53 7.89 12.47 -6.20
N GLU A 54 6.73 12.92 -6.67
CA GLU A 54 6.26 14.28 -6.46
C GLU A 54 4.73 14.30 -6.36
N LEU A 55 4.21 15.09 -5.42
CA LEU A 55 2.80 15.44 -5.31
C LEU A 55 2.61 16.92 -5.61
N ARG A 56 1.70 17.25 -6.53
CA ARG A 56 1.35 18.62 -6.92
C ARG A 56 -0.07 18.96 -6.48
N LEU A 57 -0.20 19.98 -5.65
CA LEU A 57 -1.47 20.53 -5.18
C LEU A 57 -1.60 21.95 -5.73
N SER A 58 -1.88 22.04 -7.03
CA SER A 58 -1.90 23.32 -7.74
C SER A 58 -3.02 24.25 -7.24
N ALA A 59 -4.19 23.68 -6.95
CA ALA A 59 -5.33 24.38 -6.38
C ALA A 59 -6.24 23.36 -5.69
N PHE A 60 -5.98 23.04 -4.41
CA PHE A 60 -6.67 21.96 -3.72
C PHE A 60 -6.87 22.28 -2.23
N ALA A 61 -8.11 22.50 -1.81
CA ALA A 61 -8.48 22.97 -0.48
C ALA A 61 -7.60 24.19 -0.07
N GLY A 62 -6.88 24.10 1.05
CA GLY A 62 -5.95 25.15 1.50
C GLY A 62 -4.68 25.30 0.65
N HIS A 63 -4.31 24.31 -0.17
CA HIS A 63 -3.05 24.31 -0.91
C HIS A 63 -3.12 25.10 -2.22
N ARG A 64 -2.05 25.86 -2.50
CA ARG A 64 -1.93 26.73 -3.68
C ARG A 64 -0.53 26.61 -4.27
N SER A 65 -0.47 26.16 -5.52
CA SER A 65 0.80 25.96 -6.24
C SER A 65 1.84 25.16 -5.44
N ALA A 66 1.39 24.24 -4.59
CA ALA A 66 2.29 23.47 -3.74
C ALA A 66 2.82 22.25 -4.51
N VAL A 67 4.13 22.03 -4.39
CA VAL A 67 4.83 20.91 -5.01
C VAL A 67 5.68 20.25 -3.92
N HIS A 68 5.45 18.97 -3.67
CA HIS A 68 6.10 18.22 -2.61
C HIS A 68 6.87 17.05 -3.19
N ALA A 69 8.20 17.12 -3.12
CA ALA A 69 9.06 15.98 -3.44
C ALA A 69 8.86 14.87 -2.40
N LEU A 70 8.67 13.65 -2.87
CA LEU A 70 8.47 12.45 -2.07
C LEU A 70 9.70 11.55 -2.20
N GLY A 71 10.43 11.42 -1.09
CA GLY A 71 11.54 10.51 -0.94
C GLY A 71 11.08 9.09 -0.65
N ARG A 72 11.99 8.30 -0.08
CA ARG A 72 11.68 6.95 0.42
C ARG A 72 10.87 7.01 1.72
N VAL A 73 11.24 7.91 2.61
CA VAL A 73 10.47 8.23 3.83
C VAL A 73 10.30 9.75 3.87
N THR A 74 9.06 10.22 3.67
CA THR A 74 8.71 11.64 3.69
C THR A 74 7.66 11.93 4.75
N LEU A 75 7.92 12.89 5.62
CA LEU A 75 7.01 13.29 6.68
C LEU A 75 6.64 14.77 6.56
N PHE A 76 5.34 15.04 6.42
CA PHE A 76 4.77 16.37 6.45
C PHE A 76 4.59 16.83 7.90
N THR A 77 5.08 18.03 8.22
CA THR A 77 4.94 18.65 9.54
C THR A 77 4.44 20.10 9.41
N GLY A 78 3.94 20.67 10.51
CA GLY A 78 3.43 22.04 10.58
C GLY A 78 2.26 22.17 11.57
N PRO A 79 1.80 23.39 11.84
CA PRO A 79 0.68 23.64 12.75
C PRO A 79 -0.61 22.90 12.36
N SER A 80 -1.56 22.80 13.28
CA SER A 80 -2.92 22.38 12.94
C SER A 80 -3.50 23.30 11.86
N GLY A 81 -4.18 22.72 10.86
CA GLY A 81 -4.69 23.47 9.72
C GLY A 81 -3.68 23.71 8.58
N SER A 82 -2.39 23.36 8.73
CA SER A 82 -1.39 23.54 7.66
C SER A 82 -1.56 22.63 6.43
N GLY A 83 -2.62 21.81 6.38
CA GLY A 83 -2.90 20.96 5.23
C GLY A 83 -2.11 19.65 5.15
N LYS A 84 -1.46 19.17 6.23
CA LYS A 84 -0.77 17.87 6.27
C LYS A 84 -1.68 16.70 5.84
N SER A 85 -2.81 16.56 6.52
CA SER A 85 -3.82 15.54 6.22
C SER A 85 -4.40 15.72 4.82
N THR A 86 -4.61 16.96 4.40
CA THR A 86 -5.09 17.29 3.04
C THR A 86 -4.11 16.83 1.96
N ALA A 87 -2.80 16.97 2.17
CA ALA A 87 -1.79 16.49 1.23
C ALA A 87 -1.82 14.96 1.10
N LEU A 88 -1.90 14.23 2.22
CA LEU A 88 -2.02 12.77 2.18
C LEU A 88 -3.34 12.30 1.56
N ARG A 89 -4.46 13.00 1.82
CA ARG A 89 -5.75 12.72 1.18
C ARG A 89 -5.71 12.92 -0.34
N ALA A 90 -4.98 13.93 -0.83
CA ALA A 90 -4.82 14.13 -2.26
C ALA A 90 -4.04 12.95 -2.91
N TYR A 91 -3.01 12.45 -2.24
CA TYR A 91 -2.30 11.26 -2.71
C TYR A 91 -3.22 10.03 -2.66
N GLU A 92 -3.92 9.79 -1.56
CA GLU A 92 -4.90 8.69 -1.47
C GLU A 92 -5.97 8.78 -2.58
N ALA A 93 -6.46 9.99 -2.88
CA ALA A 93 -7.42 10.21 -3.96
C ALA A 93 -6.85 9.87 -5.36
N LEU A 94 -5.62 10.30 -5.66
CA LEU A 94 -4.94 9.91 -6.90
C LEU A 94 -4.74 8.39 -6.98
N ALA A 95 -4.39 7.75 -5.87
CA ALA A 95 -4.23 6.30 -5.80
C ALA A 95 -5.53 5.56 -6.15
N ARG A 96 -6.65 6.01 -5.55
CA ARG A 96 -7.99 5.45 -5.81
C ARG A 96 -8.45 5.66 -7.26
N LEU A 97 -8.27 6.87 -7.80
CA LEU A 97 -8.54 7.14 -9.23
C LEU A 97 -7.67 6.28 -10.16
N GLY A 98 -6.40 6.06 -9.80
CA GLY A 98 -5.50 5.17 -10.52
C GLY A 98 -5.91 3.69 -10.43
N ALA A 99 -6.60 3.29 -9.37
CA ALA A 99 -7.20 1.96 -9.22
C ALA A 99 -8.50 1.80 -10.01
N GLY A 100 -9.10 2.89 -10.48
CA GLY A 100 -10.32 2.88 -11.28
C GLY A 100 -11.60 3.23 -10.50
N ASP A 101 -11.49 3.67 -9.24
CA ASP A 101 -12.63 4.16 -8.47
C ASP A 101 -13.29 5.37 -9.19
N PRO A 102 -14.64 5.44 -9.22
CA PRO A 102 -15.33 6.58 -9.80
C PRO A 102 -15.17 7.84 -8.94
N LEU A 103 -15.23 8.99 -9.61
CA LEU A 103 -14.91 10.29 -9.02
C LEU A 103 -15.75 10.66 -7.79
N ASP A 104 -17.03 10.28 -7.77
CA ASP A 104 -17.96 10.52 -6.68
C ASP A 104 -17.67 9.68 -5.43
N GLU A 105 -17.17 8.46 -5.60
CA GLU A 105 -16.67 7.63 -4.49
C GLU A 105 -15.33 8.16 -3.94
N VAL A 106 -14.49 8.75 -4.80
CA VAL A 106 -13.20 9.33 -4.38
C VAL A 106 -13.39 10.66 -3.66
N PHE A 107 -14.31 11.50 -4.15
CA PHE A 107 -14.60 12.83 -3.62
C PHE A 107 -16.09 12.99 -3.30
N PRO A 108 -16.61 12.31 -2.27
CA PRO A 108 -18.02 12.46 -1.86
C PRO A 108 -18.35 13.91 -1.50
N ASP A 109 -17.41 14.61 -0.86
CA ASP A 109 -17.50 16.02 -0.47
C ASP A 109 -16.58 16.90 -1.36
N ALA A 110 -16.72 16.79 -2.69
CA ALA A 110 -15.85 17.48 -3.64
C ALA A 110 -15.77 19.01 -3.46
N ALA A 111 -16.81 19.63 -2.89
CA ALA A 111 -16.84 21.06 -2.58
C ALA A 111 -15.74 21.44 -1.56
N ASP A 112 -15.44 20.58 -0.59
CA ASP A 112 -14.40 20.81 0.43
C ASP A 112 -12.99 20.77 -0.16
N CYS A 113 -12.84 20.19 -1.36
CA CYS A 113 -11.59 20.16 -2.10
C CYS A 113 -11.35 21.42 -2.93
N VAL A 114 -12.38 22.26 -3.12
CA VAL A 114 -12.24 23.53 -3.83
C VAL A 114 -11.57 24.56 -2.92
N PRO A 115 -10.56 25.32 -3.41
CA PRO A 115 -10.00 26.40 -2.61
C PRO A 115 -11.07 27.40 -2.16
N GLU A 116 -11.07 27.77 -0.88
CA GLU A 116 -12.10 28.63 -0.27
C GLU A 116 -12.26 29.97 -1.01
N ARG A 117 -11.14 30.54 -1.47
CA ARG A 117 -11.12 31.81 -2.22
C ARG A 117 -11.44 31.66 -3.71
N ALA A 118 -11.67 30.45 -4.22
CA ALA A 118 -12.01 30.24 -5.62
C ALA A 118 -13.42 30.76 -5.89
N ARG A 119 -13.52 31.80 -6.71
CA ARG A 119 -14.80 32.34 -7.15
C ARG A 119 -15.37 31.46 -8.28
N PRO A 120 -16.70 31.28 -8.32
CA PRO A 120 -17.32 30.66 -9.47
C PRO A 120 -17.05 31.48 -10.73
N ASP A 121 -16.89 30.81 -11.86
CA ASP A 121 -16.86 31.49 -13.15
C ASP A 121 -18.27 31.98 -13.58
N ALA A 122 -18.37 32.56 -14.77
CA ALA A 122 -19.62 33.09 -15.30
C ALA A 122 -20.73 32.03 -15.44
N GLN A 123 -20.37 30.74 -15.45
CA GLN A 123 -21.27 29.60 -15.53
C GLN A 123 -21.48 28.93 -14.17
N GLY A 124 -21.02 29.54 -13.07
CA GLY A 124 -21.16 28.99 -11.72
C GLY A 124 -20.15 27.89 -11.40
N ARG A 125 -19.14 27.64 -12.25
CA ARG A 125 -18.27 26.48 -12.11
C ARG A 125 -17.13 26.75 -11.13
N ARG A 126 -16.87 25.76 -10.28
CA ARG A 126 -15.73 25.73 -9.34
C ARG A 126 -15.11 24.35 -9.33
N GLY A 127 -13.83 24.28 -9.00
CA GLY A 127 -13.07 23.05 -9.09
C GLY A 127 -11.69 23.14 -8.46
N PHE A 128 -10.96 22.04 -8.57
CA PHE A 128 -9.63 21.88 -8.00
C PHE A 128 -8.68 21.17 -8.97
N ARG A 129 -7.38 21.29 -8.69
CA ARG A 129 -6.31 20.68 -9.49
C ARG A 129 -5.28 20.02 -8.60
N ILE A 130 -5.08 18.73 -8.86
CA ILE A 130 -4.10 17.87 -8.22
C ILE A 130 -3.31 17.11 -9.29
N GLY A 131 -2.12 16.67 -8.96
CA GLY A 131 -1.28 15.91 -9.87
C GLY A 131 -0.12 15.23 -9.14
N CYS A 132 0.62 14.41 -9.87
CA CYS A 132 1.79 13.74 -9.35
C CYS A 132 2.84 13.48 -10.43
N THR A 133 4.07 13.25 -10.01
CA THR A 133 5.11 12.65 -10.85
C THR A 133 5.35 11.23 -10.37
N VAL A 134 5.36 10.29 -11.31
CA VAL A 134 5.72 8.90 -11.08
C VAL A 134 7.02 8.63 -11.83
N ASP A 135 8.08 8.30 -11.08
CA ASP A 135 9.33 7.81 -11.65
C ASP A 135 9.29 6.29 -11.78
N GLY A 136 10.02 5.77 -12.77
CA GLY A 136 10.07 4.34 -13.08
C GLY A 136 10.88 4.07 -14.35
N PRO A 137 10.64 2.93 -15.03
CA PRO A 137 11.39 2.55 -16.24
C PRO A 137 11.30 3.57 -17.39
N GLU A 138 10.21 4.31 -17.49
CA GLU A 138 10.00 5.33 -18.52
C GLU A 138 10.63 6.69 -18.18
N GLY A 139 11.30 6.80 -17.02
CA GLY A 139 11.72 8.07 -16.44
C GLY A 139 10.54 8.80 -15.78
N PRO A 140 10.65 10.11 -15.49
CA PRO A 140 9.56 10.87 -14.88
C PRO A 140 8.36 10.99 -15.81
N VAL A 141 7.19 10.56 -15.33
CA VAL A 141 5.90 10.73 -15.98
C VAL A 141 5.00 11.59 -15.09
N HIS A 142 4.49 12.68 -15.64
CA HIS A 142 3.64 13.65 -14.95
C HIS A 142 2.18 13.41 -15.29
N LEU A 143 1.34 13.26 -14.26
CA LEU A 143 -0.12 13.27 -14.36
C LEU A 143 -0.66 14.54 -13.69
N ASP A 144 -1.42 15.34 -14.43
CA ASP A 144 -2.16 16.48 -13.90
C ASP A 144 -3.66 16.30 -14.17
N LEU A 145 -4.48 16.51 -13.13
CA LEU A 145 -5.91 16.32 -13.15
C LEU A 145 -6.64 17.63 -12.76
N ALA A 146 -7.64 17.99 -13.55
CA ALA A 146 -8.56 19.09 -13.28
C ALA A 146 -9.97 18.55 -13.08
N VAL A 147 -10.52 18.81 -11.89
CA VAL A 147 -11.84 18.37 -11.48
C VAL A 147 -12.73 19.60 -11.27
N GLN A 148 -13.91 19.58 -11.88
CA GLN A 148 -15.00 20.48 -11.52
C GLN A 148 -15.78 19.83 -10.37
N ALA A 149 -16.01 20.56 -9.29
CA ALA A 149 -16.85 20.14 -8.17
C ALA A 149 -18.28 20.68 -8.33
N GLU A 150 -18.42 21.92 -8.78
CA GLU A 150 -19.70 22.62 -8.90
C GLU A 150 -19.92 23.11 -10.34
N PRO A 151 -21.15 23.11 -10.88
CA PRO A 151 -22.39 22.64 -10.24
C PRO A 151 -22.56 21.12 -10.26
N ARG A 152 -21.75 20.40 -11.05
CA ARG A 152 -21.73 18.94 -11.13
C ARG A 152 -20.31 18.44 -11.07
N LEU A 153 -20.08 17.45 -10.21
CA LEU A 153 -18.81 16.74 -10.09
C LEU A 153 -18.46 16.02 -11.40
N ARG A 154 -17.29 16.35 -11.97
CA ARG A 154 -16.72 15.70 -13.16
C ARG A 154 -15.25 16.08 -13.38
N ILE A 155 -14.50 15.21 -14.05
CA ILE A 155 -13.20 15.50 -14.63
C ILE A 155 -13.42 16.39 -15.85
N VAL A 156 -12.79 17.57 -15.84
CA VAL A 156 -12.85 18.52 -16.97
C VAL A 156 -11.61 18.49 -17.85
N GLY A 157 -10.52 17.94 -17.32
CA GLY A 157 -9.30 17.74 -18.08
C GLY A 157 -8.26 16.93 -17.33
N GLU A 158 -7.44 16.26 -18.09
CA GLU A 158 -6.35 15.41 -17.64
C GLU A 158 -5.18 15.60 -18.60
N ARG A 159 -3.96 15.55 -18.08
CA ARG A 159 -2.75 15.59 -18.89
C ARG A 159 -1.74 14.57 -18.37
N LEU A 160 -1.38 13.64 -19.25
CA LEU A 160 -0.25 12.72 -19.05
C LEU A 160 0.92 13.20 -19.91
N THR A 161 2.07 13.46 -19.29
CA THR A 161 3.28 13.94 -19.97
C THR A 161 4.46 13.06 -19.58
N GLY A 162 5.21 12.55 -20.55
CA GLY A 162 6.45 11.80 -20.33
C GLY A 162 7.46 12.19 -21.39
N ARG A 163 8.76 12.14 -21.08
CA ARG A 163 9.85 12.53 -22.02
C ARG A 163 9.63 13.89 -22.72
N GLY A 164 9.11 14.87 -21.99
CA GLY A 164 8.87 16.23 -22.50
C GLY A 164 7.71 16.37 -23.50
N ARG A 165 6.90 15.32 -23.69
CA ARG A 165 5.76 15.31 -24.63
C ARG A 165 4.45 14.97 -23.94
N THR A 166 3.35 15.57 -24.39
CA THR A 166 2.01 15.17 -23.96
C THR A 166 1.63 13.86 -24.65
N LEU A 167 1.33 12.85 -23.84
CA LEU A 167 0.97 11.50 -24.24
C LEU A 167 -0.54 11.31 -24.27
N LEU A 168 -1.25 11.89 -23.29
CA LEU A 168 -2.70 11.98 -23.25
C LEU A 168 -3.09 13.40 -22.81
N ALA A 169 -4.10 13.96 -23.47
CA ALA A 169 -4.84 15.10 -22.98
C ALA A 169 -6.34 14.81 -23.06
N THR A 170 -7.09 15.16 -22.02
CA THR A 170 -8.55 15.19 -22.06
C THR A 170 -9.07 16.61 -21.88
N ALA A 171 -10.20 16.91 -22.52
CA ALA A 171 -10.85 18.21 -22.39
C ALA A 171 -12.38 18.05 -22.48
N LEU A 172 -13.10 18.70 -21.57
CA LEU A 172 -14.55 18.87 -21.70
C LEU A 172 -14.85 19.82 -22.88
N ARG A 173 -15.42 19.27 -23.96
CA ARG A 173 -15.81 20.04 -25.15
C ARG A 173 -17.30 20.40 -25.17
N ASP A 174 -18.13 19.49 -24.68
CA ASP A 174 -19.57 19.63 -24.61
C ASP A 174 -20.04 19.41 -23.16
N PRO A 175 -20.32 20.49 -22.40
CA PRO A 175 -20.78 20.38 -21.01
C PRO A 175 -22.10 19.62 -20.82
N GLY A 176 -22.89 19.47 -21.89
CA GLY A 176 -24.15 18.73 -21.89
C GLY A 176 -23.97 17.21 -21.90
N ARG A 177 -22.75 16.72 -22.15
CA ARG A 177 -22.42 15.29 -22.14
C ARG A 177 -21.64 14.89 -20.89
N SER A 178 -21.77 13.62 -20.50
CA SER A 178 -20.98 12.97 -19.45
C SER A 178 -19.68 12.38 -20.00
N THR A 179 -19.04 13.09 -20.94
CA THR A 179 -17.82 12.62 -21.61
C THR A 179 -16.86 13.77 -21.86
N VAL A 180 -15.58 13.50 -21.70
CA VAL A 180 -14.49 14.36 -22.16
C VAL A 180 -13.93 13.84 -23.48
N GLN A 181 -13.44 14.76 -24.32
CA GLN A 181 -12.71 14.39 -25.52
C GLN A 181 -11.28 14.03 -25.12
N ALA A 182 -10.92 12.75 -25.24
CA ALA A 182 -9.53 12.30 -25.09
C ALA A 182 -8.79 12.40 -26.42
N GLU A 183 -7.52 12.81 -26.34
CA GLU A 183 -6.57 12.83 -27.44
C GLU A 183 -5.26 12.18 -26.96
N TRP A 184 -4.81 11.10 -27.60
CA TRP A 184 -3.55 10.44 -27.25
C TRP A 184 -2.59 10.32 -28.43
N HIS A 185 -1.30 10.33 -28.09
CA HIS A 185 -0.22 10.30 -29.06
C HIS A 185 -0.12 8.93 -29.75
N THR A 186 0.13 8.94 -31.06
CA THR A 186 0.27 7.71 -31.86
C THR A 186 1.61 7.60 -32.58
N ALA A 187 2.27 8.70 -32.95
CA ALA A 187 3.40 8.67 -33.90
C ALA A 187 3.10 7.87 -35.18
N GLY A 188 1.84 7.88 -35.63
CA GLY A 188 1.39 7.23 -36.87
C GLY A 188 1.10 8.24 -37.98
N ALA A 189 0.38 7.82 -39.03
CA ALA A 189 -0.03 8.69 -40.13
C ALA A 189 -0.88 9.88 -39.65
N THR A 190 -1.72 9.65 -38.65
CA THR A 190 -2.32 10.73 -37.84
C THR A 190 -1.48 10.91 -36.56
N PRO A 191 -1.19 12.17 -36.14
CA PRO A 191 -0.33 12.43 -34.99
C PRO A 191 -0.97 12.08 -33.64
N VAL A 192 -2.30 12.04 -33.59
CA VAL A 192 -3.12 11.71 -32.42
C VAL A 192 -4.34 10.87 -32.82
N THR A 193 -4.85 10.09 -31.87
CA THR A 193 -6.20 9.49 -31.95
C THR A 193 -7.13 10.20 -30.98
N ARG A 194 -8.39 10.34 -31.37
CA ARG A 194 -9.43 11.02 -30.59
C ARG A 194 -10.58 10.07 -30.30
N ALA A 195 -11.00 10.00 -29.03
CA ALA A 195 -12.20 9.26 -28.64
C ALA A 195 -12.86 9.89 -27.40
N PRO A 196 -14.17 9.72 -27.21
CA PRO A 196 -14.84 10.14 -25.98
C PRO A 196 -14.47 9.20 -24.84
N PHE A 197 -14.04 9.77 -23.71
CA PHE A 197 -13.86 9.07 -22.43
C PHE A 197 -14.94 9.53 -21.45
N PRO A 198 -15.38 8.69 -20.51
CA PRO A 198 -16.27 9.11 -19.44
C PRO A 198 -15.63 10.24 -18.60
N ASP A 199 -16.47 11.13 -18.05
CA ASP A 199 -16.01 12.29 -17.27
C ASP A 199 -15.94 12.03 -15.76
N ASP A 200 -16.08 10.79 -15.32
CA ASP A 200 -16.05 10.35 -13.92
C ASP A 200 -14.96 9.30 -13.62
N LEU A 201 -14.17 8.89 -14.62
CA LEU A 201 -13.05 7.95 -14.47
C LEU A 201 -11.74 8.56 -14.99
N LEU A 202 -10.63 8.18 -14.36
CA LEU A 202 -9.30 8.62 -14.79
C LEU A 202 -8.98 8.06 -16.19
N GLY A 203 -8.81 8.94 -17.17
CA GLY A 203 -8.53 8.55 -18.55
C GLY A 203 -7.22 7.77 -18.70
N THR A 204 -6.19 8.11 -17.92
CA THR A 204 -4.93 7.36 -17.87
C THR A 204 -5.16 5.89 -17.51
N ALA A 205 -6.05 5.59 -16.57
CA ALA A 205 -6.38 4.21 -16.18
C ALA A 205 -7.16 3.45 -17.28
N LEU A 206 -7.83 4.16 -18.19
CA LEU A 206 -8.57 3.56 -19.31
C LEU A 206 -7.69 3.26 -20.53
N LEU A 207 -6.50 3.86 -20.64
CA LEU A 207 -5.64 3.72 -21.82
C LEU A 207 -5.30 2.26 -22.19
N PRO A 208 -4.97 1.36 -21.25
CA PRO A 208 -4.72 -0.05 -21.58
C PRO A 208 -5.89 -0.76 -22.27
N LEU A 209 -7.12 -0.31 -22.04
CA LEU A 209 -8.33 -0.88 -22.63
C LEU A 209 -8.71 -0.23 -23.97
N ARG A 210 -8.10 0.92 -24.30
CA ARG A 210 -8.50 1.78 -25.43
C ARG A 210 -7.42 1.89 -26.51
N VAL A 211 -6.16 1.71 -26.17
CA VAL A 211 -5.03 1.91 -27.07
C VAL A 211 -4.48 0.57 -27.56
N ALA A 212 -4.41 0.41 -28.88
CA ALA A 212 -4.03 -0.86 -29.50
C ALA A 212 -2.53 -1.21 -29.43
N GLY A 213 -1.64 -0.27 -29.11
CA GLY A 213 -0.19 -0.52 -29.01
C GLY A 213 0.52 -0.80 -30.34
N LYS A 214 -0.10 -0.50 -31.49
CA LYS A 214 0.42 -0.86 -32.82
C LYS A 214 1.60 0.02 -33.25
N THR A 215 1.57 1.29 -32.87
CA THR A 215 2.59 2.27 -33.24
C THR A 215 3.54 2.57 -32.07
N GLN A 216 4.69 3.16 -32.36
CA GLN A 216 5.65 3.53 -31.32
C GLN A 216 5.05 4.51 -30.31
N GLY A 217 4.35 5.54 -30.79
CA GLY A 217 3.69 6.50 -29.90
C GLY A 217 2.59 5.87 -29.05
N GLN A 218 1.85 4.90 -29.57
CA GLN A 218 0.87 4.15 -28.77
C GLN A 218 1.54 3.31 -27.68
N ARG A 219 2.69 2.69 -27.95
CA ARG A 219 3.46 1.97 -26.94
C ARG A 219 4.01 2.91 -25.86
N GLU A 220 4.47 4.11 -26.23
CA GLU A 220 4.89 5.14 -25.27
C GLU A 220 3.73 5.59 -24.37
N VAL A 221 2.54 5.80 -24.94
CA VAL A 221 1.32 6.12 -24.18
C VAL A 221 0.99 5.00 -23.18
N LEU A 222 1.00 3.74 -23.63
CA LEU A 222 0.71 2.60 -22.78
C LEU A 222 1.73 2.45 -21.65
N ALA A 223 3.02 2.53 -21.95
CA ALA A 223 4.09 2.38 -20.95
C ALA A 223 4.03 3.48 -19.87
N ALA A 224 3.79 4.73 -20.27
CA ALA A 224 3.64 5.83 -19.32
C ALA A 224 2.38 5.69 -18.45
N ALA A 225 1.27 5.27 -19.05
CA ALA A 225 0.02 5.05 -18.34
C ALA A 225 0.15 3.91 -17.33
N GLU A 226 0.73 2.79 -17.75
CA GLU A 226 1.02 1.63 -16.90
C GLU A 226 1.93 2.03 -15.73
N GLN A 227 3.03 2.75 -15.98
CA GLN A 227 3.91 3.24 -14.92
C GLN A 227 3.14 4.09 -13.89
N VAL A 228 2.32 5.04 -14.35
CA VAL A 228 1.54 5.90 -13.44
C VAL A 228 0.54 5.09 -12.63
N VAL A 229 -0.21 4.20 -13.27
CA VAL A 229 -1.21 3.34 -12.61
C VAL A 229 -0.55 2.41 -11.59
N ILE A 230 0.58 1.78 -11.92
CA ILE A 230 1.33 0.93 -10.99
C ILE A 230 1.83 1.76 -9.79
N GLY A 231 2.43 2.92 -10.05
CA GLY A 231 2.94 3.81 -9.00
C GLY A 231 1.84 4.29 -8.05
N LEU A 232 0.66 4.59 -8.57
CA LEU A 232 -0.51 5.03 -7.78
C LEU A 232 -1.15 3.90 -6.99
N ARG A 233 -1.38 2.73 -7.63
CA ARG A 233 -1.97 1.54 -7.00
C ARG A 233 -1.07 0.93 -5.92
N SER A 234 0.21 1.30 -5.87
CA SER A 234 1.14 0.90 -4.80
C SER A 234 0.82 1.51 -3.43
N ALA A 235 -0.06 2.53 -3.35
CA ALA A 235 -0.32 3.23 -2.10
C ALA A 235 -1.34 2.50 -1.21
N PHE A 236 -0.99 2.33 0.07
CA PHE A 236 -1.89 1.81 1.10
C PHE A 236 -2.04 2.84 2.22
N ALA A 237 -3.26 3.33 2.43
CA ALA A 237 -3.57 4.18 3.56
C ALA A 237 -3.73 3.35 4.82
N CYS A 238 -2.91 3.63 5.83
CA CYS A 238 -2.97 2.99 7.14
C CYS A 238 -3.32 4.02 8.19
N ASP A 239 -4.47 3.84 8.83
CA ASP A 239 -4.98 4.69 9.89
C ASP A 239 -5.51 3.82 11.03
N PRO A 240 -4.61 3.24 11.86
CA PRO A 240 -5.03 2.32 12.91
C PRO A 240 -5.99 2.98 13.89
N ARG A 241 -7.12 2.32 14.17
CA ARG A 241 -8.18 2.79 15.08
C ARG A 241 -8.21 1.93 16.34
N PRO A 242 -7.50 2.31 17.42
CA PRO A 242 -7.41 1.51 18.65
C PRO A 242 -8.74 1.00 19.17
N GLU A 243 -9.78 1.83 19.11
CA GLU A 243 -11.15 1.49 19.51
C GLU A 243 -11.72 0.27 18.77
N ARG A 244 -11.29 0.01 17.53
CA ARG A 244 -11.70 -1.14 16.70
C ARG A 244 -10.75 -2.34 16.81
N MET A 245 -9.57 -2.15 17.39
CA MET A 245 -8.50 -3.17 17.43
C MET A 245 -8.54 -4.05 18.69
N ARG A 246 -9.36 -3.67 19.68
CA ARG A 246 -9.36 -4.27 21.02
C ARG A 246 -10.17 -5.56 21.10
N ALA A 247 -11.24 -5.65 20.31
CA ALA A 247 -12.15 -6.78 20.33
C ALA A 247 -11.51 -8.01 19.64
N PRO A 248 -11.81 -9.24 20.11
CA PRO A 248 -11.58 -10.43 19.32
C PRO A 248 -12.32 -10.34 17.98
N VAL A 249 -11.74 -10.92 16.93
CA VAL A 249 -12.29 -10.87 15.57
C VAL A 249 -12.44 -12.27 15.01
N PRO A 250 -13.40 -12.52 14.10
CA PRO A 250 -13.45 -13.79 13.39
C PRO A 250 -12.17 -13.98 12.55
N PRO A 251 -11.70 -15.22 12.35
CA PRO A 251 -10.69 -15.51 11.33
C PRO A 251 -11.23 -15.16 9.94
N GLY A 252 -10.33 -14.86 9.01
CA GLY A 252 -10.69 -14.48 7.65
C GLY A 252 -9.49 -14.59 6.71
N GLU A 253 -9.51 -13.78 5.65
CA GLU A 253 -8.50 -13.81 4.59
C GLU A 253 -7.13 -13.28 5.03
N GLY A 254 -7.04 -12.68 6.23
CA GLY A 254 -5.80 -12.18 6.81
C GLY A 254 -5.20 -11.04 6.00
N ARG A 255 -6.04 -10.17 5.43
CA ARG A 255 -5.64 -8.90 4.79
C ARG A 255 -5.91 -7.74 5.75
N LEU A 256 -4.87 -7.01 6.12
CA LEU A 256 -4.96 -5.88 7.05
C LEU A 256 -5.73 -4.73 6.41
N ARG A 257 -6.83 -4.34 7.07
CA ARG A 257 -7.68 -3.23 6.62
C ARG A 257 -7.06 -1.89 6.97
N ARG A 258 -7.45 -0.82 6.27
CA ARG A 258 -7.03 0.58 6.54
C ARG A 258 -7.07 0.96 8.02
N GLY A 259 -8.16 0.61 8.71
CA GLY A 259 -8.37 0.91 10.13
C GLY A 259 -7.68 -0.03 11.12
N CYS A 260 -7.02 -1.09 10.63
CA CYS A 260 -6.36 -2.15 11.38
C CYS A 260 -7.23 -2.89 12.42
N GLY A 261 -8.56 -2.75 12.38
CA GLY A 261 -9.46 -3.41 13.33
C GLY A 261 -9.36 -4.94 13.35
N ASN A 262 -8.87 -5.55 12.26
CA ASN A 262 -8.62 -6.97 12.16
C ASN A 262 -7.15 -7.37 12.45
N LEU A 263 -6.40 -6.56 13.21
CA LEU A 263 -5.01 -6.84 13.55
C LEU A 263 -4.80 -8.25 14.12
N ALA A 264 -5.69 -8.72 15.01
CA ALA A 264 -5.58 -10.06 15.60
C ALA A 264 -5.71 -11.20 14.56
N GLU A 265 -6.57 -11.03 13.56
CA GLU A 265 -6.72 -11.96 12.43
C GLU A 265 -5.43 -12.04 11.61
N VAL A 266 -4.85 -10.88 11.26
CA VAL A 266 -3.64 -10.83 10.45
C VAL A 266 -2.44 -11.39 11.19
N LEU A 267 -2.34 -11.15 12.50
CA LEU A 267 -1.30 -11.74 13.34
C LEU A 267 -1.43 -13.27 13.43
N HIS A 268 -2.66 -13.78 13.49
CA HIS A 268 -2.93 -15.22 13.50
C HIS A 268 -2.34 -15.88 12.26
N ARG A 269 -2.64 -15.31 11.09
CA ARG A 269 -2.11 -15.77 9.81
C ARG A 269 -0.59 -15.60 9.73
N THR A 270 -0.07 -14.44 10.11
CA THR A 270 1.37 -14.13 10.00
C THR A 270 2.23 -15.05 10.87
N HIS A 271 1.72 -15.44 12.05
CA HIS A 271 2.37 -16.40 12.93
C HIS A 271 2.60 -17.76 12.24
N THR A 272 1.62 -18.23 11.47
CA THR A 272 1.68 -19.52 10.75
C THR A 272 2.43 -19.42 9.42
N ASP A 273 2.12 -18.40 8.62
CA ASP A 273 2.57 -18.30 7.23
C ASP A 273 3.99 -17.72 7.10
N CYS A 274 4.46 -16.93 8.07
CA CYS A 274 5.76 -16.26 7.97
C CYS A 274 6.45 -16.04 9.33
N PRO A 275 7.10 -17.10 9.88
CA PRO A 275 7.78 -17.03 11.18
C PRO A 275 8.84 -15.92 11.28
N ARG A 276 9.54 -15.61 10.18
CA ARG A 276 10.53 -14.52 10.13
C ARG A 276 9.90 -13.14 10.34
N ARG A 277 8.75 -12.86 9.71
CA ARG A 277 8.01 -11.59 9.91
C ARG A 277 7.47 -11.51 11.33
N HIS A 278 6.92 -12.63 11.80
CA HIS A 278 6.43 -12.75 13.16
C HIS A 278 7.53 -12.44 14.21
N HIS A 279 8.71 -13.03 14.06
CA HIS A 279 9.84 -12.78 14.95
C HIS A 279 10.33 -11.32 14.90
N ARG A 280 10.39 -10.72 13.70
CA ARG A 280 10.70 -9.29 13.56
C ARG A 280 9.67 -8.42 14.27
N LEU A 281 8.38 -8.73 14.15
CA LEU A 281 7.33 -8.00 14.86
C LEU A 281 7.46 -8.15 16.38
N ALA A 282 7.79 -9.35 16.87
CA ALA A 282 8.07 -9.57 18.30
C ALA A 282 9.24 -8.71 18.80
N ALA A 283 10.33 -8.61 18.03
CA ALA A 283 11.45 -7.73 18.36
C ALA A 283 11.03 -6.25 18.41
N VAL A 284 10.24 -5.79 17.43
CA VAL A 284 9.69 -4.43 17.40
C VAL A 284 8.75 -4.20 18.59
N ALA A 285 7.88 -5.16 18.92
CA ALA A 285 7.03 -5.09 20.10
C ALA A 285 7.84 -4.96 21.40
N GLY A 286 8.93 -5.72 21.55
CA GLY A 286 9.90 -5.58 22.65
C GLY A 286 10.54 -4.20 22.73
N ALA A 287 10.79 -3.59 21.57
CA ALA A 287 11.44 -2.30 21.48
C ALA A 287 10.50 -1.11 21.73
N GLY A 288 9.18 -1.24 21.57
CA GLY A 288 8.24 -0.10 21.69
C GLY A 288 7.06 -0.28 22.65
N CYS A 289 6.75 -1.49 23.12
CA CYS A 289 5.68 -1.71 24.11
C CYS A 289 6.21 -1.56 25.55
N ALA A 290 5.29 -1.29 26.47
CA ALA A 290 5.63 -1.12 27.88
C ALA A 290 5.98 -2.47 28.53
N GLY A 291 7.01 -2.51 29.37
CA GLY A 291 7.44 -3.72 30.08
C GLY A 291 8.15 -4.77 29.20
N PRO A 292 8.60 -5.90 29.79
CA PRO A 292 9.33 -6.91 29.05
C PRO A 292 8.36 -7.67 28.14
N VAL A 293 8.50 -7.46 26.83
CA VAL A 293 7.78 -8.22 25.80
C VAL A 293 8.74 -9.17 25.13
N THR A 294 8.40 -10.46 25.14
CA THR A 294 9.24 -11.54 24.59
C THR A 294 8.69 -12.10 23.29
N GLY A 295 7.44 -11.77 22.95
CA GLY A 295 6.74 -12.34 21.82
C GLY A 295 5.40 -11.65 21.56
N VAL A 296 4.85 -11.91 20.39
CA VAL A 296 3.45 -11.60 20.05
C VAL A 296 2.78 -12.94 19.85
N GLY A 297 1.69 -13.21 20.55
CA GLY A 297 0.97 -14.48 20.46
C GLY A 297 -0.43 -14.29 19.88
N VAL A 298 -1.07 -15.40 19.54
CA VAL A 298 -2.50 -15.43 19.19
C VAL A 298 -3.19 -16.56 19.93
N GLN A 299 -4.41 -16.28 20.37
CA GLN A 299 -5.29 -17.23 21.06
C GLN A 299 -6.60 -17.35 20.28
N GLU A 300 -6.99 -18.58 19.98
CA GLU A 300 -8.34 -18.91 19.56
C GLU A 300 -9.24 -18.95 20.80
N LEU A 301 -10.41 -18.31 20.70
CA LEU A 301 -11.38 -18.23 21.79
C LEU A 301 -12.57 -19.18 21.53
N PRO A 302 -13.24 -19.64 22.59
CA PRO A 302 -14.54 -20.31 22.45
C PRO A 302 -15.50 -19.41 21.67
N GLY A 303 -16.11 -19.95 20.61
CA GLY A 303 -16.93 -19.17 19.66
C GLY A 303 -16.24 -18.83 18.34
N GLY A 304 -15.01 -19.31 18.12
CA GLY A 304 -14.35 -19.26 16.80
C GLY A 304 -13.75 -17.90 16.45
N THR A 305 -13.58 -16.99 17.41
CA THR A 305 -12.86 -15.72 17.21
C THR A 305 -11.41 -15.84 17.65
N VAL A 306 -10.53 -15.03 17.08
CA VAL A 306 -9.12 -14.93 17.45
C VAL A 306 -8.83 -13.63 18.19
N ARG A 307 -7.90 -13.71 19.14
CA ARG A 307 -7.38 -12.57 19.90
C ARG A 307 -5.87 -12.61 19.93
N ALA A 308 -5.23 -11.50 19.60
CA ALA A 308 -3.79 -11.35 19.75
C ALA A 308 -3.41 -10.93 21.18
N VAL A 309 -2.21 -11.36 21.60
CA VAL A 309 -1.64 -11.11 22.92
C VAL A 309 -0.18 -10.68 22.80
N LEU A 310 0.33 -9.96 23.80
CA LEU A 310 1.76 -9.79 24.03
C LEU A 310 2.23 -10.82 25.05
N GLU A 311 3.28 -11.55 24.71
CA GLU A 311 3.96 -12.45 25.63
C GLU A 311 4.91 -11.64 26.50
N ARG A 312 4.89 -11.87 27.81
CA ARG A 312 5.68 -11.11 28.78
C ARG A 312 6.56 -12.06 29.59
N GLY A 313 7.86 -11.81 29.61
CA GLY A 313 8.83 -12.65 30.32
C GLY A 313 8.46 -12.81 31.80
N GLY A 314 8.14 -14.04 32.21
CA GLY A 314 7.77 -14.36 33.60
C GLY A 314 6.45 -13.75 34.09
N ARG A 315 5.57 -13.29 33.19
CA ARG A 315 4.26 -12.70 33.53
C ARG A 315 3.14 -13.28 32.65
N PRO A 316 1.87 -13.20 33.07
CA PRO A 316 0.76 -13.56 32.20
C PRO A 316 0.77 -12.77 30.89
N VAL A 317 0.38 -13.43 29.80
CA VAL A 317 0.19 -12.78 28.49
C VAL A 317 -0.81 -11.63 28.61
N THR A 318 -0.60 -10.56 27.85
CA THR A 318 -1.48 -9.39 27.86
C THR A 318 -2.26 -9.29 26.57
N PRO A 319 -3.60 -9.42 26.60
CA PRO A 319 -4.42 -9.21 25.42
C PRO A 319 -4.23 -7.81 24.83
N LEU A 320 -4.23 -7.72 23.49
CA LEU A 320 -4.18 -6.43 22.79
C LEU A 320 -5.29 -5.46 23.26
N GLY A 321 -6.46 -6.00 23.60
CA GLY A 321 -7.57 -5.24 24.17
C GLY A 321 -7.24 -4.44 25.43
N ARG A 322 -6.17 -4.78 26.15
CA ARG A 322 -5.70 -4.08 27.37
C ARG A 322 -4.55 -3.10 27.13
N LEU A 323 -4.01 -3.01 25.92
CA LEU A 323 -2.89 -2.12 25.61
C LEU A 323 -3.33 -0.66 25.51
N GLY A 324 -2.38 0.26 25.65
CA GLY A 324 -2.63 1.68 25.36
C GLY A 324 -2.90 1.92 23.89
N ASP A 325 -3.56 3.03 23.56
CA ASP A 325 -3.83 3.42 22.17
C ASP A 325 -2.53 3.57 21.35
N GLY A 326 -1.48 4.13 21.96
CA GLY A 326 -0.15 4.26 21.36
C GLY A 326 0.48 2.92 21.01
N GLU A 327 0.43 1.94 21.92
CA GLU A 327 0.95 0.58 21.68
C GLU A 327 0.19 -0.12 20.54
N LEU A 328 -1.14 0.02 20.49
CA LEU A 328 -1.95 -0.54 19.41
C LEU A 328 -1.57 0.08 18.06
N ARG A 329 -1.51 1.41 17.98
CA ARG A 329 -1.12 2.11 16.75
C ARG A 329 0.30 1.75 16.31
N TYR A 330 1.24 1.71 17.25
CA TYR A 330 2.63 1.32 17.02
C TYR A 330 2.73 -0.08 16.41
N LEU A 331 2.07 -1.08 17.00
CA LEU A 331 2.08 -2.45 16.50
C LEU A 331 1.44 -2.59 15.11
N ALA A 332 0.34 -1.88 14.85
CA ALA A 332 -0.30 -1.90 13.54
C ALA A 332 0.56 -1.26 12.44
N LEU A 333 1.17 -0.11 12.71
CA LEU A 333 2.08 0.56 11.77
C LEU A 333 3.33 -0.29 11.53
N ALA A 334 3.90 -0.88 12.59
CA ALA A 334 5.03 -1.80 12.49
C ALA A 334 4.71 -3.04 11.66
N LEU A 335 3.56 -3.68 11.90
CA LEU A 335 3.12 -4.82 11.09
C LEU A 335 3.00 -4.41 9.62
N THR A 336 2.35 -3.28 9.34
CA THR A 336 2.17 -2.78 7.97
C THR A 336 3.51 -2.61 7.25
N LEU A 337 4.51 -2.01 7.92
CA LEU A 337 5.86 -1.85 7.36
C LEU A 337 6.59 -3.18 7.16
N LEU A 338 6.38 -4.16 8.06
CA LEU A 338 6.99 -5.49 7.97
C LEU A 338 6.31 -6.41 6.95
N THR A 339 5.14 -6.02 6.44
CA THR A 339 4.35 -6.78 5.48
C THR A 339 4.38 -6.16 4.09
N GLY A 340 4.44 -7.01 3.07
CA GLY A 340 4.24 -6.58 1.69
C GLY A 340 2.76 -6.45 1.31
N PRO A 341 2.46 -5.98 0.08
CA PRO A 341 1.09 -5.78 -0.41
C PRO A 341 0.20 -7.02 -0.30
N GLY A 342 0.79 -8.22 -0.29
CA GLY A 342 0.05 -9.47 -0.16
C GLY A 342 -0.70 -9.69 1.17
N VAL A 343 -0.35 -8.94 2.22
CA VAL A 343 -1.01 -9.02 3.54
C VAL A 343 -1.90 -7.81 3.79
N LEU A 344 -1.99 -6.86 2.86
CA LEU A 344 -2.79 -5.64 3.00
C LEU A 344 -4.06 -5.74 2.17
N GLU A 345 -5.15 -5.13 2.65
CA GLU A 345 -6.39 -5.00 1.89
C GLU A 345 -6.22 -3.92 0.82
N MET A 346 -5.54 -4.30 -0.27
CA MET A 346 -5.32 -3.49 -1.46
C MET A 346 -5.35 -4.38 -2.69
N ASP A 347 -5.75 -3.81 -3.82
CA ASP A 347 -5.72 -4.52 -5.09
C ASP A 347 -4.29 -4.82 -5.48
N ARG A 348 -3.97 -6.11 -5.51
CA ARG A 348 -2.67 -6.56 -6.00
C ARG A 348 -2.60 -6.27 -7.49
N ILE A 349 -1.45 -5.76 -7.91
CA ILE A 349 -1.12 -5.63 -9.31
C ILE A 349 -0.59 -6.99 -9.77
N ALA A 350 -1.49 -7.96 -9.94
CA ALA A 350 -1.13 -9.34 -10.28
C ALA A 350 -0.40 -9.44 -11.63
N GLU A 351 -0.56 -8.43 -12.48
CA GLU A 351 0.12 -8.29 -13.76
C GLU A 351 1.62 -7.97 -13.61
N VAL A 352 2.06 -7.49 -12.44
CA VAL A 352 3.44 -7.11 -12.16
C VAL A 352 4.11 -8.14 -11.24
N PRO A 353 5.30 -8.66 -11.60
CA PRO A 353 6.04 -9.56 -10.73
C PRO A 353 6.27 -8.97 -9.35
N ASP A 354 6.14 -9.78 -8.29
CA ASP A 354 6.28 -9.32 -6.89
C ASP A 354 7.61 -8.59 -6.63
N ALA A 355 8.69 -8.97 -7.32
CA ALA A 355 10.00 -8.34 -7.23
C ALA A 355 10.04 -6.90 -7.79
N MET A 356 9.04 -6.51 -8.58
CA MET A 356 8.90 -5.18 -9.18
C MET A 356 7.80 -4.34 -8.51
N GLN A 357 6.99 -4.95 -7.65
CA GLN A 357 6.00 -4.23 -6.86
C GLN A 357 6.68 -3.38 -5.78
N SER A 358 6.28 -2.12 -5.69
CA SER A 358 6.57 -1.22 -4.58
C SER A 358 5.32 -1.11 -3.70
N LEU A 359 5.51 -0.73 -2.44
CA LEU A 359 4.41 -0.36 -1.53
C LEU A 359 4.70 1.06 -1.01
N THR A 360 3.70 1.94 -1.04
CA THR A 360 3.78 3.25 -0.37
C THR A 360 2.79 3.30 0.79
N LEU A 361 3.30 3.36 2.02
CA LEU A 361 2.47 3.55 3.21
C LEU A 361 2.08 5.01 3.36
N LEU A 362 0.79 5.31 3.34
CA LEU A 362 0.24 6.62 3.70
C LEU A 362 -0.24 6.61 5.15
N ALA A 363 0.36 7.42 6.02
CA ALA A 363 0.05 7.42 7.46
C ALA A 363 -0.24 8.83 7.99
N ASP A 364 -1.53 9.18 8.10
CA ASP A 364 -1.96 10.47 8.65
C ASP A 364 -1.93 10.47 10.19
N GLY A 365 -1.07 11.32 10.75
CA GLY A 365 -0.74 11.32 12.17
C GLY A 365 0.02 10.06 12.56
N LEU A 366 1.16 9.79 11.90
CA LEU A 366 2.04 8.65 12.18
C LEU A 366 2.42 8.57 13.67
N ASP A 367 2.61 9.73 14.31
CA ASP A 367 2.99 9.89 15.73
C ASP A 367 1.79 10.01 16.68
N ARG A 368 0.55 10.01 16.18
CA ARG A 368 -0.66 10.21 17.00
C ARG A 368 -0.73 9.15 18.09
N GLY A 369 -0.70 9.60 19.35
CA GLY A 369 -0.79 8.76 20.53
C GLY A 369 0.46 7.94 20.85
N LEU A 370 1.52 8.01 20.02
CA LEU A 370 2.80 7.34 20.29
C LEU A 370 3.66 8.20 21.23
N ASP A 371 4.43 7.54 22.08
CA ASP A 371 5.50 8.20 22.83
C ASP A 371 6.78 8.37 21.97
N GLY A 372 7.76 9.13 22.49
CA GLY A 372 9.00 9.39 21.74
C GLY A 372 9.81 8.13 21.44
N ARG A 373 9.78 7.12 22.32
CA ARG A 373 10.47 5.83 22.07
C ARG A 373 9.82 5.12 20.89
N GLN A 374 8.50 5.04 20.87
CA GLN A 374 7.73 4.41 19.80
C GLN A 374 7.93 5.11 18.46
N VAL A 375 7.94 6.45 18.44
CA VAL A 375 8.24 7.22 17.23
C VAL A 375 9.64 6.90 16.73
N GLY A 376 10.66 6.95 17.57
CA GLY A 376 12.04 6.63 17.19
C GLY A 376 12.24 5.22 16.64
N GLU A 377 11.64 4.22 17.30
CA GLU A 377 11.66 2.83 16.81
C GLU A 377 10.96 2.69 15.45
N LEU A 378 9.80 3.34 15.28
CA LEU A 378 9.04 3.27 14.05
C LEU A 378 9.76 3.95 12.88
N LEU A 379 10.42 5.09 13.12
CA LEU A 379 11.22 5.78 12.12
C LEU A 379 12.44 4.94 11.70
N ARG A 380 13.15 4.32 12.67
CA ARG A 380 14.25 3.39 12.35
C ARG A 380 13.77 2.19 11.55
N LEU A 381 12.61 1.62 11.90
CA LEU A 381 12.01 0.52 11.15
C LEU A 381 11.69 0.97 9.73
N ALA A 382 11.04 2.13 9.57
CA ALA A 382 10.66 2.68 8.27
C ALA A 382 11.89 2.93 7.38
N THR A 383 12.94 3.57 7.89
CA THR A 383 14.15 3.84 7.11
C THR A 383 14.92 2.57 6.79
N GLY A 384 15.02 1.64 7.74
CA GLY A 384 15.67 0.35 7.53
C GLY A 384 15.00 -0.49 6.44
N ILE A 385 13.67 -0.53 6.42
CA ILE A 385 12.92 -1.26 5.40
C ILE A 385 12.91 -0.51 4.06
N ALA A 386 12.82 0.82 4.08
CA ALA A 386 12.85 1.63 2.88
C ALA A 386 14.24 1.67 2.21
N ALA A 387 15.31 1.29 2.92
CA ALA A 387 16.66 1.15 2.37
C ALA A 387 16.71 0.13 1.22
N ASP A 388 15.90 -0.92 1.29
CA ASP A 388 15.80 -1.96 0.26
C ASP A 388 14.99 -1.50 -0.98
N GLY A 389 14.33 -0.34 -0.92
CA GLY A 389 13.58 0.25 -2.05
C GLY A 389 12.24 -0.42 -2.37
N HIS A 390 11.80 -1.40 -1.58
CA HIS A 390 10.51 -2.06 -1.73
C HIS A 390 9.35 -1.28 -1.09
N ILE A 391 9.65 -0.51 -0.06
CA ILE A 391 8.64 0.22 0.72
C ILE A 391 9.01 1.70 0.76
N ARG A 392 8.00 2.54 0.60
CA ARG A 392 8.07 3.99 0.79
C ARG A 392 7.05 4.38 1.86
N VAL A 393 7.29 5.52 2.50
CA VAL A 393 6.39 6.07 3.52
C VAL A 393 6.15 7.54 3.21
N ALA A 394 4.88 7.94 3.15
CA ALA A 394 4.47 9.32 3.21
C ALA A 394 3.55 9.50 4.42
N GLY A 395 3.98 10.28 5.41
CA GLY A 395 3.26 10.43 6.67
C GLY A 395 3.06 11.88 7.07
N ALA A 396 2.12 12.12 7.98
CA ALA A 396 1.96 13.40 8.65
C ALA A 396 2.34 13.24 10.11
N VAL A 397 3.09 14.19 10.65
CA VAL A 397 3.55 14.18 12.05
C VAL A 397 3.31 15.52 12.73
N GLY A 398 3.21 15.49 14.06
CA GLY A 398 3.25 16.67 14.90
C GLY A 398 4.66 17.25 15.05
N GLU A 399 4.74 18.45 15.63
CA GLU A 399 5.99 19.19 15.80
C GLU A 399 7.04 18.45 16.63
N ARG A 400 6.62 17.72 17.67
CA ARG A 400 7.52 16.93 18.52
C ARG A 400 8.21 15.81 17.74
N ALA A 401 7.44 15.00 17.01
CA ALA A 401 7.97 13.92 16.20
C ALA A 401 8.81 14.44 15.02
N ALA A 402 8.51 15.64 14.50
CA ALA A 402 9.32 16.26 13.46
C ALA A 402 10.76 16.54 13.90
N GLY A 403 10.98 16.90 15.18
CA GLY A 403 12.33 17.07 15.73
C GLY A 403 13.16 15.78 15.70
N GLU A 404 12.52 14.64 15.97
CA GLU A 404 13.16 13.33 15.88
C GLU A 404 13.35 12.87 14.43
N ALA A 405 12.37 13.11 13.56
CA ALA A 405 12.46 12.84 12.14
C ALA A 405 13.65 13.56 11.48
N ARG A 406 13.87 14.84 11.81
CA ARG A 406 15.02 15.61 11.29
C ARG A 406 16.38 15.06 11.71
N ARG A 407 16.46 14.37 12.85
CA ARG A 407 17.69 13.73 13.34
C ARG A 407 17.85 12.30 12.81
N THR A 408 16.85 11.76 12.12
CA THR A 408 16.84 10.38 11.65
C THR A 408 17.36 10.32 10.21
N PRO A 409 18.52 9.68 9.93
CA PRO A 409 19.02 9.57 8.57
C PRO A 409 18.04 8.85 7.64
N GLY A 410 17.89 9.34 6.41
CA GLY A 410 17.00 8.77 5.40
C GLY A 410 15.55 9.26 5.47
N VAL A 411 15.20 10.10 6.45
CA VAL A 411 13.89 10.77 6.53
C VAL A 411 13.96 12.16 5.92
N THR A 412 13.04 12.45 4.99
CA THR A 412 12.80 13.79 4.46
C THR A 412 11.64 14.43 5.22
N VAL A 413 11.86 15.60 5.81
CA VAL A 413 10.81 16.37 6.49
C VAL A 413 10.38 17.54 5.62
N VAL A 414 9.06 17.68 5.39
CA VAL A 414 8.46 18.76 4.61
C VAL A 414 7.67 19.67 5.56
N ASP A 415 8.15 20.88 5.74
CA ASP A 415 7.50 21.90 6.56
C ASP A 415 6.38 22.61 5.79
N LEU A 416 5.13 22.41 6.23
CA LEU A 416 3.96 23.09 5.70
C LEU A 416 3.63 24.32 6.53
N ARG A 417 3.58 25.47 5.88
CA ARG A 417 3.07 26.73 6.43
C ARG A 417 1.65 26.91 5.89
N GLY A 418 0.68 27.05 6.78
CA GLY A 418 -0.73 27.22 6.41
C GLY A 418 -1.01 28.52 5.68
#